data_AF-A0A1E8BTX2-F1
#
_entry.id   AF-A0A1E8BTX2-F1
#
_cell.length_a   1.000
_cell.length_b   1.000
_cell.length_c   1.000
_cell.angle_alpha   90.00
_cell.angle_beta   90.00
_cell.angle_gamma   90.00
#
_symmetry.space_group_name_H-M   'P 1'
#
loop_
_entity.id
_entity.type
_entity.pdbx_description
1 polymer ?
#
loop_
_entity_poly.entity_id
_entity_poly.type
_entity_poly.pdbx_seq_one_letter_code
_entity_poly.pdbx_strand_id
1 'polypeptide(L)' 'MKQVALHHLHKEHNKRIAECHKNHEIEIQRGENGNGLLAKWERFFYNKVISPLKNVK' A
#
# COMPACT_ATOMS: atom_id res chain seq x y z
N MET A 1 20.76 18.40 -17.86
CA MET A 1 20.34 18.75 -16.47
C MET A 1 18.86 18.45 -16.18
N LYS A 2 17.89 18.84 -17.03
CA LYS A 2 16.44 18.58 -16.79
C LYS A 2 16.06 17.10 -16.59
N GLN A 3 16.65 16.16 -17.35
CA GLN A 3 16.33 14.73 -17.25
C GLN A 3 16.81 14.10 -15.92
N VAL A 4 17.95 14.56 -15.38
CA VAL A 4 18.49 14.07 -14.10
C VAL A 4 17.57 14.50 -12.94
N ALA A 5 17.07 15.75 -12.98
CA ALA A 5 16.11 16.25 -12.01
C ALA A 5 14.76 15.50 -12.07
N LEU A 6 14.23 15.23 -13.27
CA LEU A 6 13.01 14.44 -13.45
C LEU A 6 13.17 13.01 -12.91
N HIS A 7 14.28 12.35 -13.23
CA HIS A 7 14.57 11.01 -12.73
C HIS A 7 14.67 10.97 -11.19
N HIS A 8 15.27 11.99 -10.58
CA HIS A 8 15.34 12.10 -9.13
C HIS A 8 13.95 12.28 -8.50
N LEU A 9 13.11 13.16 -9.06
CA LEU A 9 11.74 13.36 -8.59
C LEU A 9 10.88 12.09 -8.70
N HIS A 10 11.00 11.34 -9.80
CA HIS A 10 10.31 10.06 -9.95
C HIS A 10 10.78 9.02 -8.93
N LYS A 11 12.10 8.95 -8.66
CA LYS A 11 12.65 8.02 -7.67
C LYS A 11 12.13 8.33 -6.27
N GLU A 12 12.13 9.59 -5.88
CA GLU A 12 11.60 10.02 -4.58
C GLU A 12 10.09 9.82 -4.48
N HIS A 13 9.33 10.09 -5.56
CA HIS A 13 7.90 9.78 -5.61
C HIS A 13 7.65 8.29 -5.41
N ASN A 14 8.34 7.41 -6.15
CA ASN A 14 8.18 5.97 -6.03
C ASN A 14 8.53 5.47 -4.63
N LYS A 15 9.56 6.04 -3.99
CA LYS A 15 9.91 5.73 -2.60
C LYS A 15 8.76 6.08 -1.65
N ARG A 16 8.18 7.27 -1.77
CA ARG A 16 7.05 7.73 -0.95
C ARG A 16 5.79 6.90 -1.18
N ILE A 17 5.49 6.52 -2.42
CA ILE A 17 4.36 5.64 -2.74
C ILE A 17 4.57 4.25 -2.13
N ALA A 18 5.77 3.69 -2.23
CA ALA A 18 6.07 2.40 -1.63
C ALA A 18 5.92 2.42 -0.10
N GLU A 19 6.34 3.50 0.56
CA GLU A 19 6.14 3.69 2.00
C GLU A 19 4.65 3.87 2.35
N CYS A 20 3.91 4.65 1.56
CA CYS A 20 2.47 4.81 1.72
C CYS A 20 1.74 3.47 1.64
N HIS A 21 2.04 2.63 0.64
CA HIS A 21 1.44 1.30 0.51
C HIS A 21 1.77 0.40 1.71
N LYS A 22 3.00 0.44 2.22
CA LYS A 22 3.39 -0.34 3.42
C LYS A 22 2.60 0.11 4.65
N ASN A 23 2.50 1.41 4.87
CA ASN A 23 1.77 1.96 6.02
C ASN A 23 0.28 1.62 5.93
N HIS A 24 -0.32 1.77 4.75
CA HIS A 24 -1.71 1.44 4.52
C HIS A 24 -2.01 -0.06 4.71
N GLU A 25 -1.11 -0.93 4.28
CA GLU A 25 -1.23 -2.37 4.55
C GLU A 25 -1.26 -2.67 6.06
N ILE A 26 -0.41 -1.99 6.85
CA ILE A 26 -0.41 -2.13 8.32
C ILE A 26 -1.74 -1.65 8.91
N GLU A 27 -2.28 -0.53 8.42
CA GLU A 27 -3.60 -0.02 8.84
C GLU A 27 -4.72 -1.02 8.53
N ILE A 28 -4.69 -1.68 7.37
CA ILE A 28 -5.67 -2.72 7.03
C ILE A 28 -5.56 -3.90 8.00
N GLN A 29 -4.33 -4.37 8.28
CA GLN A 29 -4.09 -5.50 9.20
C GLN A 29 -4.56 -5.19 10.64
N ARG A 30 -4.28 -3.99 11.13
CA ARG A 30 -4.71 -3.52 12.46
C ARG A 30 -6.19 -3.16 12.51
N GLY A 31 -6.79 -2.97 11.34
CA GLY A 31 -8.17 -2.54 11.21
C GLY A 31 -8.39 -1.04 11.43
N GLU A 32 -7.33 -0.25 11.26
CA GLU A 32 -7.28 1.20 11.41
C GLU A 32 -7.59 1.94 10.08
N ASN A 33 -7.82 1.23 8.96
CA ASN A 33 -8.17 1.81 7.65
C ASN A 33 -9.60 2.41 7.56
N GLY A 34 -10.25 2.67 8.70
CA GLY A 34 -11.59 3.23 8.79
C GLY A 34 -12.71 2.19 8.91
N ASN A 35 -13.95 2.67 9.05
CA ASN A 35 -15.14 1.86 9.38
C ASN A 35 -16.23 1.84 8.29
N GLY A 36 -16.01 2.52 7.16
CA GLY A 36 -16.96 2.55 6.05
C GLY A 36 -17.10 1.20 5.33
N LEU A 37 -18.10 1.07 4.46
CA LEU A 37 -18.32 -0.15 3.67
C LEU A 37 -17.11 -0.51 2.80
N LEU A 38 -16.45 0.48 2.19
CA LEU A 38 -15.24 0.28 1.39
C LEU A 38 -14.08 -0.22 2.26
N ALA A 39 -13.84 0.39 3.43
CA ALA A 39 -12.79 -0.05 4.36
C ALA A 39 -13.00 -1.50 4.84
N LYS A 40 -14.26 -1.90 5.05
CA LYS A 40 -14.61 -3.30 5.37
C LYS A 40 -14.36 -4.24 4.20
N TRP A 41 -14.68 -3.82 2.98
CA TRP A 41 -14.42 -4.58 1.74
C TRP A 41 -12.92 -4.76 1.50
N GLU A 42 -12.12 -3.70 1.64
CA GLU A 42 -10.66 -3.75 1.55
C GLU A 42 -10.08 -4.75 2.55
N ARG A 43 -10.54 -4.69 3.81
CA ARG A 43 -10.08 -5.60 4.87
C ARG A 43 -10.48 -7.04 4.60
N PHE A 44 -11.70 -7.27 4.12
CA PHE A 44 -12.16 -8.60 3.72
C PHE A 44 -11.29 -9.17 2.60
N PHE A 45 -11.09 -8.40 1.53
CA PHE A 45 -10.29 -8.83 0.38
C PHE A 45 -8.83 -9.08 0.75
N TYR A 46 -8.23 -8.17 1.53
CA TYR A 46 -6.85 -8.32 2.01
C TYR A 46 -6.68 -9.62 2.81
N ASN A 47 -7.55 -9.87 3.78
CA ASN A 47 -7.46 -11.05 4.64
C ASN A 47 -7.76 -12.38 3.92
N LYS A 48 -8.68 -12.37 2.94
CA LYS A 48 -9.11 -13.60 2.26
C LYS A 48 -8.30 -13.94 1.00
N VAL A 49 -7.71 -12.94 0.35
CA VAL A 49 -7.05 -13.10 -0.95
C VAL A 49 -5.57 -12.75 -0.84
N ILE A 50 -5.24 -11.52 -0.46
CA ILE A 50 -3.86 -11.02 -0.52
C ILE A 50 -2.96 -11.67 0.53
N SER A 51 -3.40 -11.76 1.79
CA SER A 51 -2.61 -12.34 2.88
C SER A 51 -2.26 -13.82 2.63
N PRO A 52 -3.20 -14.70 2.21
CA PRO A 52 -2.86 -16.06 1.80
C PRO A 52 -1.85 -16.12 0.66
N LEU A 53 -2.03 -15.33 -0.41
CA LEU A 53 -1.10 -15.31 -1.55
C LEU A 53 0.32 -14.86 -1.17
N LYS A 54 0.45 -13.94 -0.21
CA LYS A 54 1.77 -13.52 0.31
C LYS A 54 2.46 -14.61 1.15
N ASN A 55 1.69 -15.48 1.78
CA ASN A 55 2.20 -16.57 2.62
C ASN A 55 2.50 -17.84 1.80
N VAL A 56 2.01 -17.94 0.57
CA VAL A 56 2.42 -18.96 -0.39
C VAL A 56 3.76 -18.51 -0.99
N LYS A 57 4.85 -18.98 -0.38
CA LYS A 57 6.21 -18.93 -0.94
C LYS A 57 6.50 -20.20 -1.73
#